data_AF-U6DA02-F1
#
_entry.id   AF-U6DA02-F1
#
_cell.length_a   1.000
_cell.length_b   1.000
_cell.length_c   1.000
_cell.angle_alpha   90.00
_cell.angle_beta   90.00
_cell.angle_gamma   90.00
#
_symmetry.space_group_name_H-M   'P 1'
#
loop_
_entity.id
_entity.type
_entity.pdbx_description
1 polymer ?
#
loop_
_entity_poly.entity_id
_entity_poly.type
_entity_poly.pdbx_seq_one_letter_code
_entity_poly.pdbx_strand_id
1 'polypeptide(L)'
;SLFQEICATPRLFADNPLDGQVKQGLLGDCWLLCACAALQKSQQLLDQVFPPGQPSWRDHTYRGSFTCRIWQFGHWLEVTIDDRLPCLAGRLCFSRCQREDVFWLPLLEKVYAKVYGSYEHLWAGQVADALVDLTGGLAERWSLKDLVRTSGQQDRPGGSEHRTCRQLLSLKDRCLISCSVLSPRAGVRELGEFHAFIVSDLRELQGRAGQSLLLLRIQNPWGRRCWQGPWREGGEGWSQVAPADESELLSQLQEGEFWVEEEEFLREFDEVTVGFPITEAGYLQSLYSEKALCHTQELPGAWVKGQSAGGCRNNSGFPSNPKFWLRVSEPSEVFVAVLQRPRVRATGRAGRARALARGECAVRSPASFLSEDYQAVGLHIWKVEKRRGSPPRGPSPP
;
A
#
# COMPACT_ATOMS: atom_id res chain seq x y z
N SER A 1 13.86 -24.23 -7.19
CA SER A 1 13.62 -25.68 -7.05
C SER A 1 12.37 -26.05 -7.82
N LEU A 2 12.19 -27.33 -8.13
CA LEU A 2 10.88 -27.84 -8.51
C LEU A 2 9.98 -27.84 -7.27
N PHE A 3 8.70 -27.49 -7.40
CA PHE A 3 7.80 -27.33 -6.25
C PHE A 3 7.71 -28.55 -5.33
N GLN A 4 7.83 -29.73 -5.94
CA GLN A 4 7.83 -31.03 -5.26
C GLN A 4 9.03 -31.22 -4.30
N GLU A 5 10.11 -30.45 -4.48
CA GLU A 5 11.27 -30.45 -3.58
C GLU A 5 11.06 -29.57 -2.34
N ILE A 6 10.04 -28.69 -2.35
CA ILE A 6 9.75 -27.74 -1.27
C ILE A 6 8.65 -28.29 -0.35
N CYS A 7 7.57 -28.81 -0.93
CA CYS A 7 6.40 -29.26 -0.19
C CYS A 7 5.70 -30.44 -0.89
N ALA A 8 5.35 -31.48 -0.12
CA ALA A 8 4.69 -32.68 -0.63
C ALA A 8 3.22 -32.43 -1.03
N THR A 9 2.52 -31.54 -0.31
CA THR A 9 1.08 -31.29 -0.51
C THR A 9 0.79 -29.80 -0.66
N PRO A 10 1.22 -29.18 -1.77
CA PRO A 10 1.08 -27.75 -1.95
C PRO A 10 -0.36 -27.31 -2.16
N ARG A 11 -0.71 -26.16 -1.57
CA ARG A 11 -2.00 -25.49 -1.71
C ARG A 11 -1.80 -24.05 -2.14
N LEU A 12 -2.70 -23.54 -2.98
CA LEU A 12 -2.61 -22.16 -3.44
C LEU A 12 -3.06 -21.25 -2.31
N PHE A 13 -4.29 -21.47 -1.85
CA PHE A 13 -4.91 -20.79 -0.73
C PHE A 13 -5.12 -21.76 0.43
N ALA A 14 -5.18 -21.22 1.64
CA ALA A 14 -5.56 -21.96 2.82
C ALA A 14 -7.08 -21.95 3.00
N ASP A 15 -7.63 -22.98 3.65
CA ASP A 15 -9.04 -23.02 4.04
C ASP A 15 -9.35 -22.00 5.15
N ASN A 16 -8.39 -21.77 6.05
CA ASN A 16 -8.45 -20.74 7.07
C ASN A 16 -7.60 -19.53 6.65
N PRO A 17 -8.14 -18.31 6.54
CA PRO A 17 -7.38 -17.11 6.18
C PRO A 17 -6.16 -16.84 7.10
N LEU A 18 -6.23 -17.23 8.38
CA LEU A 18 -5.13 -17.08 9.33
C LEU A 18 -3.88 -17.89 8.92
N ASP A 19 -4.09 -19.03 8.28
CA ASP A 19 -3.00 -19.88 7.77
C ASP A 19 -2.30 -19.28 6.54
N GLY A 20 -2.99 -18.38 5.84
CA GLY A 20 -2.48 -17.66 4.67
C GLY A 20 -1.75 -16.36 5.01
N GLN A 21 -1.64 -15.98 6.29
CA GLN A 21 -1.05 -14.71 6.71
C GLN A 21 0.36 -14.47 6.16
N VAL A 22 0.64 -13.20 5.91
CA VAL A 22 1.88 -12.76 5.26
C VAL A 22 3.08 -12.86 6.20
N LYS A 23 4.15 -13.52 5.73
CA LYS A 23 5.46 -13.52 6.39
C LYS A 23 6.56 -13.14 5.42
N GLN A 24 7.39 -12.20 5.84
CA GLN A 24 8.50 -11.72 5.06
C GLN A 24 9.69 -12.69 5.09
N GLY A 25 10.38 -12.78 3.95
CA GLY A 25 11.64 -13.50 3.81
C GLY A 25 12.86 -12.60 3.96
N LEU A 26 13.86 -12.87 3.12
CA LEU A 26 15.14 -12.15 3.11
C LEU A 26 15.10 -10.82 2.35
N LEU A 27 14.05 -10.57 1.55
CA LEU A 27 13.92 -9.36 0.73
C LEU A 27 13.33 -8.20 1.55
N GLY A 28 13.81 -6.98 1.31
CA GLY A 28 13.33 -5.74 1.92
C GLY A 28 12.09 -5.18 1.24
N ASP A 29 11.05 -5.99 1.07
CA ASP A 29 9.81 -5.68 0.34
C ASP A 29 8.56 -5.67 1.24
N CYS A 30 8.74 -5.36 2.52
CA CYS A 30 7.66 -5.26 3.51
C CYS A 30 6.50 -4.37 3.03
N TRP A 31 6.79 -3.34 2.22
CA TRP A 31 5.80 -2.46 1.61
C TRP A 31 4.79 -3.21 0.73
N LEU A 32 5.26 -4.17 -0.07
CA LEU A 32 4.43 -5.03 -0.92
C LEU A 32 3.65 -6.01 -0.05
N LEU A 33 4.32 -6.66 0.90
CA LEU A 33 3.69 -7.68 1.74
C LEU A 33 2.59 -7.08 2.64
N CYS A 34 2.77 -5.85 3.12
CA CYS A 34 1.71 -5.11 3.80
C CYS A 34 0.51 -4.92 2.87
N ALA A 35 0.71 -4.47 1.62
CA ALA A 35 -0.38 -4.32 0.67
C ALA A 35 -1.07 -5.66 0.33
N CYS A 36 -0.33 -6.76 0.26
CA CYS A 36 -0.89 -8.10 0.04
C CYS A 36 -1.89 -8.53 1.12
N ALA A 37 -1.78 -8.00 2.36
CA ALA A 37 -2.77 -8.28 3.40
C ALA A 37 -4.17 -7.71 3.06
N ALA A 38 -4.28 -6.76 2.12
CA ALA A 38 -5.57 -6.25 1.65
C ALA A 38 -6.37 -7.35 0.94
N LEU A 39 -5.67 -8.24 0.20
CA LEU A 39 -6.28 -9.34 -0.52
C LEU A 39 -6.92 -10.36 0.43
N GLN A 40 -6.37 -10.53 1.63
CA GLN A 40 -6.93 -11.43 2.63
C GLN A 40 -8.24 -10.89 3.25
N LYS A 41 -8.49 -9.57 3.16
CA LYS A 41 -9.72 -8.94 3.65
C LYS A 41 -10.87 -8.99 2.63
N SER A 42 -10.62 -9.33 1.37
CA SER A 42 -11.64 -9.33 0.31
C SER A 42 -11.43 -10.46 -0.69
N GLN A 43 -12.36 -11.43 -0.67
CA GLN A 43 -12.36 -12.52 -1.65
C GLN A 43 -12.51 -12.00 -3.09
N GLN A 44 -13.27 -10.93 -3.31
CA GLN A 44 -13.42 -10.32 -4.63
C GLN A 44 -12.10 -9.76 -5.16
N LEU A 45 -11.31 -9.10 -4.30
CA LEU A 45 -9.98 -8.62 -4.70
C LEU A 45 -9.03 -9.78 -4.92
N LEU A 46 -9.12 -10.82 -4.09
CA LEU A 46 -8.34 -12.04 -4.26
C LEU A 46 -8.63 -12.70 -5.61
N ASP A 47 -9.90 -12.86 -5.99
CA ASP A 47 -10.34 -13.43 -7.27
C ASP A 47 -9.98 -12.53 -8.47
N GLN A 48 -9.92 -11.21 -8.25
CA GLN A 48 -9.47 -10.26 -9.25
C GLN A 48 -7.97 -10.41 -9.52
N VAL A 49 -7.15 -10.57 -8.49
CA VAL A 49 -5.69 -10.76 -8.60
C VAL A 49 -5.35 -12.19 -9.01
N PHE A 50 -6.07 -13.18 -8.52
CA PHE A 50 -5.92 -14.60 -8.86
C PHE A 50 -7.18 -15.10 -9.55
N PRO A 51 -7.22 -15.07 -10.90
CA PRO A 51 -8.38 -15.53 -11.63
C PRO A 51 -8.80 -16.94 -11.21
N PRO A 52 -10.08 -17.17 -10.88
CA PRO A 52 -10.57 -18.48 -10.49
C PRO A 52 -10.51 -19.48 -11.65
N GLY A 53 -10.53 -20.78 -11.33
CA GLY A 53 -10.53 -21.86 -12.32
C GLY A 53 -9.15 -22.30 -12.81
N GLN A 54 -8.07 -21.79 -12.20
CA GLN A 54 -6.72 -22.30 -12.46
C GLN A 54 -6.54 -23.71 -11.86
N PRO A 55 -5.89 -24.64 -12.57
CA PRO A 55 -5.71 -26.00 -12.08
C PRO A 55 -4.81 -26.01 -10.83
N SER A 56 -5.20 -26.77 -9.82
CA SER A 56 -4.37 -27.03 -8.64
C SER A 56 -3.21 -27.97 -8.99
N TRP A 57 -2.15 -28.00 -8.18
CA TRP A 57 -1.03 -28.93 -8.37
C TRP A 57 -1.42 -30.42 -8.47
N ARG A 58 -2.55 -30.83 -7.88
CA ARG A 58 -3.04 -32.22 -7.92
C ARG A 58 -3.84 -32.54 -9.19
N ASP A 59 -4.18 -31.54 -9.98
CA ASP A 59 -4.95 -31.69 -11.19
C ASP A 59 -4.05 -32.21 -12.35
N HIS A 60 -4.52 -33.24 -13.05
CA HIS A 60 -3.88 -33.75 -14.27
C HIS A 60 -3.72 -32.71 -15.40
N THR A 61 -4.52 -31.64 -15.38
CA THR A 61 -4.42 -30.51 -16.32
C THR A 61 -3.40 -29.46 -15.90
N TYR A 62 -2.82 -29.56 -14.70
CA TYR A 62 -1.76 -28.66 -14.25
C TYR A 62 -0.53 -28.72 -15.16
N ARG A 63 0.06 -27.56 -15.46
CA ARG A 63 1.20 -27.40 -16.38
C ARG A 63 2.40 -26.67 -15.77
N GLY A 64 2.47 -26.57 -14.44
CA GLY A 64 3.59 -25.91 -13.77
C GLY A 64 3.57 -24.37 -13.86
N SER A 65 2.39 -23.78 -14.05
CA SER A 65 2.25 -22.33 -14.25
C SER A 65 1.02 -21.78 -13.55
N PHE A 66 1.12 -20.51 -13.13
CA PHE A 66 0.03 -19.72 -12.56
C PHE A 66 -0.06 -18.37 -13.24
N THR A 67 -1.26 -17.83 -13.34
CA THR A 67 -1.56 -16.51 -13.84
C THR A 67 -2.13 -15.66 -12.71
N CYS A 68 -1.60 -14.46 -12.54
CA CYS A 68 -2.19 -13.44 -11.69
C CYS A 68 -2.43 -12.17 -12.51
N ARG A 69 -3.19 -11.23 -11.97
CA ARG A 69 -3.46 -9.92 -12.55
C ARG A 69 -2.90 -8.84 -11.63
N ILE A 70 -2.12 -7.93 -12.19
CA ILE A 70 -1.62 -6.74 -11.51
C ILE A 70 -2.18 -5.52 -12.22
N TRP A 71 -2.78 -4.61 -11.49
CA TRP A 71 -3.24 -3.36 -12.06
C TRP A 71 -2.06 -2.47 -12.42
N GLN A 72 -2.05 -1.92 -13.63
CA GLN A 72 -1.00 -1.04 -14.12
C GLN A 72 -1.65 0.10 -14.89
N PHE A 73 -1.66 1.28 -14.28
CA PHE A 73 -2.03 2.53 -14.94
C PHE A 73 -3.34 2.49 -15.74
N GLY A 74 -4.41 1.98 -15.13
CA GLY A 74 -5.77 1.99 -15.69
C GLY A 74 -6.27 0.66 -16.24
N HIS A 75 -5.43 -0.38 -16.25
CA HIS A 75 -5.85 -1.69 -16.74
C HIS A 75 -5.19 -2.81 -15.95
N TRP A 76 -5.89 -3.95 -15.88
CA TRP A 76 -5.38 -5.18 -15.29
C TRP A 76 -4.49 -5.91 -16.29
N LEU A 77 -3.22 -6.07 -15.95
CA LEU A 77 -2.23 -6.82 -16.71
C LEU A 77 -2.21 -8.28 -16.24
N GLU A 78 -2.49 -9.21 -17.15
CA GLU A 78 -2.34 -10.65 -16.88
C GLU A 78 -0.88 -11.09 -17.00
N VAL A 79 -0.39 -11.77 -15.97
CA VAL A 79 1.00 -12.19 -15.86
C VAL A 79 1.05 -13.67 -15.50
N THR A 80 1.52 -14.49 -16.44
CA THR A 80 1.76 -15.92 -16.20
C THR A 80 3.21 -16.16 -15.78
N ILE A 81 3.42 -16.93 -14.73
CA ILE A 81 4.71 -17.39 -14.23
C ILE A 81 4.75 -18.91 -14.18
N ASP A 82 5.95 -19.49 -14.27
CA ASP A 82 6.15 -20.87 -13.81
C ASP A 82 6.09 -20.97 -12.28
N ASP A 83 6.01 -22.16 -11.73
CA ASP A 83 5.91 -22.42 -10.29
C ASP A 83 7.26 -22.47 -9.55
N ARG A 84 8.39 -22.27 -10.23
CA ARG A 84 9.72 -22.40 -9.60
C ARG A 84 10.01 -21.21 -8.67
N LEU A 85 10.16 -21.46 -7.38
CA LEU A 85 10.45 -20.41 -6.39
C LEU A 85 11.93 -20.40 -5.98
N PRO A 86 12.52 -19.22 -5.71
CA PRO A 86 13.87 -19.11 -5.15
C PRO A 86 13.96 -19.76 -3.77
N CYS A 87 14.86 -20.72 -3.62
CA CYS A 87 15.06 -21.47 -2.39
C CYS A 87 16.55 -21.59 -2.03
N LEU A 88 16.84 -21.63 -0.74
CA LEU A 88 18.15 -21.93 -0.18
C LEU A 88 18.01 -23.10 0.80
N ALA A 89 18.76 -24.18 0.55
CA ALA A 89 18.71 -25.41 1.35
C ALA A 89 17.26 -25.95 1.56
N GLY A 90 16.46 -25.95 0.49
CA GLY A 90 15.08 -26.47 0.51
C GLY A 90 14.04 -25.53 1.13
N ARG A 91 14.42 -24.33 1.58
CA ARG A 91 13.50 -23.32 2.16
C ARG A 91 13.35 -22.12 1.25
N LEU A 92 12.15 -21.53 1.20
CA LEU A 92 11.88 -20.30 0.44
C LEU A 92 12.77 -19.16 0.92
N CYS A 93 13.41 -18.45 -0.02
CA CYS A 93 14.25 -17.30 0.30
C CYS A 93 13.45 -16.04 0.65
N PHE A 94 12.31 -15.86 -0.01
CA PHE A 94 11.53 -14.62 0.03
C PHE A 94 10.24 -14.82 0.83
N SER A 95 9.16 -14.13 0.47
CA SER A 95 7.90 -14.24 1.19
C SER A 95 7.42 -15.69 1.37
N ARG A 96 6.67 -15.91 2.45
CA ARG A 96 6.01 -17.18 2.77
C ARG A 96 4.70 -16.91 3.49
N CYS A 97 3.78 -17.86 3.47
CA CYS A 97 2.60 -17.80 4.32
C CYS A 97 2.92 -18.32 5.74
N GLN A 98 2.01 -18.09 6.69
CA GLN A 98 2.08 -18.66 8.04
C GLN A 98 2.25 -20.18 8.00
N ARG A 99 1.50 -20.87 7.13
CA ARG A 99 1.70 -22.28 6.82
C ARG A 99 2.64 -22.46 5.63
N GLU A 100 3.60 -23.38 5.77
CA GLU A 100 4.61 -23.67 4.75
C GLU A 100 4.06 -24.39 3.51
N ASP A 101 2.86 -24.96 3.58
CA ASP A 101 2.20 -25.63 2.46
C ASP A 101 1.27 -24.71 1.65
N VAL A 102 1.23 -23.41 1.96
CA VAL A 102 0.37 -22.39 1.32
C VAL A 102 1.22 -21.40 0.54
N PHE A 103 0.88 -21.14 -0.73
CA PHE A 103 1.81 -20.53 -1.69
C PHE A 103 1.30 -19.33 -2.49
N TRP A 104 0.10 -18.81 -2.22
CA TRP A 104 -0.40 -17.62 -2.92
C TRP A 104 0.57 -16.43 -2.83
N LEU A 105 1.12 -16.16 -1.65
CA LEU A 105 1.99 -15.00 -1.42
C LEU A 105 3.34 -15.12 -2.16
N PRO A 106 4.12 -16.22 -2.03
CA PRO A 106 5.34 -16.41 -2.82
C PRO A 106 5.13 -16.31 -4.34
N LEU A 107 4.00 -16.81 -4.84
CA LEU A 107 3.66 -16.73 -6.26
C LEU A 107 3.31 -15.30 -6.68
N LEU A 108 2.55 -14.56 -5.86
CA LEU A 108 2.22 -13.16 -6.13
C LEU A 108 3.47 -12.28 -6.11
N GLU A 109 4.34 -12.46 -5.12
CA GLU A 109 5.63 -11.76 -5.03
C GLU A 109 6.48 -12.02 -6.28
N LYS A 110 6.49 -13.27 -6.80
CA LYS A 110 7.16 -13.60 -8.07
C LYS A 110 6.51 -12.93 -9.28
N VAL A 111 5.19 -12.88 -9.34
CA VAL A 111 4.47 -12.15 -10.41
C VAL A 111 4.86 -10.67 -10.37
N TYR A 112 4.85 -10.07 -9.18
CA TYR A 112 5.20 -8.67 -9.00
C TYR A 112 6.66 -8.42 -9.40
N ALA A 113 7.59 -9.27 -8.98
CA ALA A 113 8.99 -9.23 -9.40
C ALA A 113 9.14 -9.33 -10.93
N LYS A 114 8.30 -10.12 -11.61
CA LYS A 114 8.30 -10.22 -13.08
C LYS A 114 7.81 -8.94 -13.75
N VAL A 115 6.77 -8.30 -13.21
CA VAL A 115 6.27 -7.00 -13.72
C VAL A 115 7.33 -5.92 -13.58
N TYR A 116 8.02 -5.89 -12.44
CA TYR A 116 9.04 -4.90 -12.12
C TYR A 116 10.47 -5.30 -12.56
N GLY A 117 10.61 -6.43 -13.27
CA GLY A 117 11.85 -6.87 -13.92
C GLY A 117 12.70 -7.87 -13.13
N SER A 118 12.79 -7.76 -11.79
CA SER A 118 13.40 -8.78 -10.92
C SER A 118 12.99 -8.61 -9.45
N TYR A 119 13.32 -9.59 -8.60
CA TYR A 119 13.15 -9.48 -7.15
C TYR A 119 13.96 -8.32 -6.54
N GLU A 120 15.15 -8.03 -7.09
CA GLU A 120 15.99 -6.92 -6.62
C GLU A 120 15.30 -5.56 -6.77
N HIS A 121 14.48 -5.39 -7.82
CA HIS A 121 13.71 -4.17 -8.05
C HIS A 121 12.54 -3.99 -7.06
N LEU A 122 12.23 -5.00 -6.24
CA LEU A 122 11.22 -4.88 -5.19
C LEU A 122 11.77 -4.35 -3.86
N TRP A 123 13.09 -4.16 -3.77
CA TRP A 123 13.71 -3.60 -2.57
C TRP A 123 13.29 -2.15 -2.35
N ALA A 124 12.71 -1.86 -1.19
CA ALA A 124 12.35 -0.51 -0.71
C ALA A 124 11.39 0.30 -1.63
N GLY A 125 10.10 -0.03 -1.58
CA GLY A 125 9.01 0.71 -2.25
C GLY A 125 8.04 1.39 -1.29
N GLN A 126 6.82 1.70 -1.76
CA GLN A 126 5.78 2.40 -1.00
C GLN A 126 4.49 1.58 -0.96
N VAL A 127 3.93 1.38 0.24
CA VAL A 127 2.70 0.59 0.44
C VAL A 127 1.55 1.12 -0.43
N ALA A 128 1.44 2.45 -0.57
CA ALA A 128 0.41 3.08 -1.39
C ALA A 128 0.47 2.63 -2.86
N ASP A 129 1.66 2.49 -3.44
CA ASP A 129 1.84 2.07 -4.83
C ASP A 129 1.42 0.61 -5.01
N ALA A 130 1.85 -0.28 -4.09
CA ALA A 130 1.43 -1.68 -4.11
C ALA A 130 -0.09 -1.84 -3.90
N LEU A 131 -0.70 -1.02 -3.04
CA LEU A 131 -2.16 -1.05 -2.87
C LEU A 131 -2.89 -0.69 -4.15
N VAL A 132 -2.45 0.35 -4.86
CA VAL A 132 -3.03 0.72 -6.16
C VAL A 132 -2.84 -0.42 -7.16
N ASP A 133 -1.66 -1.02 -7.24
CA ASP A 133 -1.37 -2.12 -8.16
C ASP A 133 -2.16 -3.41 -7.86
N LEU A 134 -2.46 -3.69 -6.59
CA LEU A 134 -3.17 -4.91 -6.19
C LEU A 134 -4.69 -4.74 -6.16
N THR A 135 -5.20 -3.50 -6.14
CA THR A 135 -6.64 -3.23 -6.03
C THR A 135 -7.23 -2.50 -7.22
N GLY A 136 -6.40 -1.82 -8.02
CA GLY A 136 -6.85 -0.85 -9.02
C GLY A 136 -7.53 0.39 -8.44
N GLY A 137 -7.44 0.58 -7.11
CA GLY A 137 -8.10 1.64 -6.38
C GLY A 137 -7.22 2.86 -6.13
N LEU A 138 -7.51 3.54 -5.02
CA LEU A 138 -6.74 4.67 -4.51
C LEU A 138 -6.14 4.33 -3.15
N ALA A 139 -5.02 4.96 -2.82
CA ALA A 139 -4.42 4.90 -1.49
C ALA A 139 -4.09 6.31 -1.02
N GLU A 140 -4.32 6.58 0.26
CA GLU A 140 -3.98 7.85 0.88
C GLU A 140 -2.92 7.66 1.96
N ARG A 141 -1.98 8.61 2.03
CA ARG A 141 -0.92 8.66 3.03
C ARG A 141 -1.15 9.82 3.97
N TRP A 142 -1.08 9.55 5.26
CA TRP A 142 -1.25 10.51 6.35
C TRP A 142 0.06 10.62 7.13
N SER A 143 0.65 11.81 7.11
CA SER A 143 1.77 12.16 7.98
C SER A 143 1.26 12.25 9.41
N LEU A 144 1.77 11.39 10.30
CA LEU A 144 1.38 11.37 11.71
C LEU A 144 1.83 12.63 12.46
N LYS A 145 2.92 13.26 11.99
CA LYS A 145 3.40 14.56 12.50
C LYS A 145 2.37 15.67 12.30
N ASP A 146 1.59 15.61 11.23
CA ASP A 146 0.52 16.58 10.98
C ASP A 146 -0.71 16.29 11.85
N LEU A 147 -1.03 15.02 12.12
CA LEU A 147 -2.12 14.65 13.03
C LEU A 147 -1.89 15.18 14.46
N VAL A 148 -0.66 15.07 14.97
CA VAL A 148 -0.28 15.60 16.30
C VAL A 148 -0.48 17.11 16.39
N ARG A 149 -0.30 17.85 15.30
CA ARG A 149 -0.49 19.31 15.27
C ARG A 149 -1.96 19.70 15.26
N THR A 150 -2.81 18.88 14.62
CA THR A 150 -4.24 19.14 14.51
C THR A 150 -5.00 18.78 15.80
N SER A 151 -4.57 17.76 16.55
CA SER A 151 -5.19 17.42 17.84
C SER A 151 -5.05 18.53 18.90
N GLY A 152 -4.07 19.42 18.76
CA GLY A 152 -3.85 20.57 19.65
C GLY A 152 -4.53 21.89 19.25
N GLN A 153 -5.18 21.98 18.08
CA GLN A 153 -5.88 23.20 17.63
C GLN A 153 -7.32 22.89 17.22
N GLN A 154 -8.23 23.00 18.19
CA GLN A 154 -9.65 22.70 18.00
C GLN A 154 -10.45 23.77 17.23
N ASP A 155 -9.84 24.91 16.86
CA ASP A 155 -10.54 26.06 16.26
C ASP A 155 -9.81 26.67 15.05
N ARG A 156 -9.94 26.06 13.87
CA ARG A 156 -9.78 26.78 12.60
C ARG A 156 -10.96 26.52 11.65
N PRO A 157 -11.72 27.55 11.27
CA PRO A 157 -12.83 27.42 10.33
C PRO A 157 -12.27 27.38 8.91
N GLY A 158 -11.88 26.19 8.44
CA GLY A 158 -11.35 26.02 7.11
C GLY A 158 -11.23 24.56 6.71
N GLY A 159 -12.38 23.91 6.45
CA GLY A 159 -12.58 22.77 5.52
C GLY A 159 -11.63 21.56 5.55
N SER A 160 -10.69 21.46 6.49
CA SER A 160 -9.80 20.32 6.61
C SER A 160 -10.53 19.29 7.47
N GLU A 161 -11.13 18.31 6.82
CA GLU A 161 -11.71 17.14 7.46
C GLU A 161 -10.69 16.56 8.45
N HIS A 162 -11.04 16.54 9.74
CA HIS A 162 -10.09 16.27 10.83
C HIS A 162 -9.62 14.83 10.80
N ARG A 163 -8.47 14.58 10.17
CA ARG A 163 -7.78 13.28 10.25
C ARG A 163 -7.40 12.99 11.68
N THR A 164 -7.86 11.85 12.21
CA THR A 164 -7.55 11.40 13.58
C THR A 164 -7.40 9.88 13.62
N CYS A 165 -6.66 9.34 14.59
CA CYS A 165 -6.61 7.88 14.75
C CYS A 165 -7.99 7.28 15.04
N ARG A 166 -8.91 8.04 15.64
CA ARG A 166 -10.31 7.64 15.82
C ARG A 166 -11.06 7.42 14.51
N GLN A 167 -10.74 8.15 13.43
CA GLN A 167 -11.33 7.86 12.12
C GLN A 167 -10.92 6.49 11.58
N LEU A 168 -9.75 5.97 11.97
CA LEU A 168 -9.33 4.63 11.56
C LEU A 168 -10.24 3.53 12.14
N LEU A 169 -10.95 3.79 13.25
CA LEU A 169 -11.91 2.83 13.83
C LEU A 169 -13.03 2.48 12.85
N SER A 170 -13.57 3.45 12.11
CA SER A 170 -14.64 3.20 11.12
C SER A 170 -14.11 2.59 9.81
N LEU A 171 -12.79 2.57 9.62
CA LEU A 171 -12.14 2.08 8.40
C LEU A 171 -11.54 0.68 8.56
N LYS A 172 -11.19 0.26 9.78
CA LYS A 172 -10.42 -0.98 10.05
C LYS A 172 -11.02 -2.26 9.45
N ASP A 173 -12.34 -2.34 9.40
CA ASP A 173 -13.07 -3.52 8.91
C ASP A 173 -13.27 -3.49 7.38
N ARG A 174 -13.15 -2.30 6.76
CA ARG A 174 -13.42 -2.09 5.32
C ARG A 174 -12.16 -1.88 4.49
N CYS A 175 -11.10 -1.40 5.12
CA CYS A 175 -9.88 -0.94 4.46
C CYS A 175 -8.67 -1.75 4.94
N LEU A 176 -7.64 -1.79 4.11
CA LEU A 176 -6.31 -2.03 4.63
C LEU A 176 -5.75 -0.74 5.21
N ILE A 177 -5.21 -0.84 6.42
CA ILE A 177 -4.46 0.22 7.08
C ILE A 177 -3.05 -0.31 7.35
N SER A 178 -2.06 0.45 6.92
CA SER A 178 -0.64 0.18 7.17
C SER A 178 -0.01 1.39 7.85
N CYS A 179 1.01 1.17 8.66
CA CYS A 179 1.83 2.24 9.21
C CYS A 179 3.30 1.98 8.92
N SER A 180 4.12 3.04 8.94
CA SER A 180 5.55 2.91 8.66
C SER A 180 6.40 3.80 9.54
N VAL A 181 7.67 3.39 9.67
CA VAL A 181 8.73 4.15 10.33
C VAL A 181 9.74 4.54 9.25
N LEU A 182 9.91 5.84 9.03
CA LEU A 182 10.80 6.42 8.03
C LEU A 182 12.15 6.82 8.61
N SER A 183 12.20 7.16 9.90
CA SER A 183 13.47 7.35 10.60
C SER A 183 13.38 6.84 12.04
N PRO A 184 14.21 5.86 12.44
CA PRO A 184 14.23 5.44 13.84
C PRO A 184 14.72 6.62 14.69
N ARG A 185 13.98 6.94 15.75
CA ARG A 185 14.50 7.81 16.80
C ARG A 185 15.66 7.08 17.49
N ALA A 186 16.71 7.82 17.83
CA ALA A 186 17.92 7.25 18.45
C ALA A 186 17.54 6.39 19.68
N GLY A 187 17.80 5.08 19.60
CA GLY A 187 17.55 4.12 20.69
C GLY A 187 16.62 2.96 20.33
N VAL A 188 15.78 3.06 19.31
CA VAL A 188 14.79 2.01 18.98
C VAL A 188 15.21 1.23 17.73
N ARG A 189 16.33 0.50 17.83
CA ARG A 189 16.87 -0.34 16.73
C ARG A 189 15.97 -1.53 16.37
N GLU A 190 14.99 -1.87 17.21
CA GLU A 190 14.19 -3.09 17.09
C GLU A 190 13.01 -2.99 16.11
N LEU A 191 12.51 -1.77 15.79
CA LEU A 191 11.43 -1.59 14.80
C LEU A 191 11.89 -1.80 13.36
N GLY A 192 13.20 -1.71 13.11
CA GLY A 192 13.75 -1.66 11.76
C GLY A 192 13.60 -0.27 11.14
N GLU A 193 14.66 0.21 10.50
CA GLU A 193 14.61 1.47 9.76
C GLU A 193 13.86 1.24 8.45
N PHE A 194 13.03 2.20 8.01
CA PHE A 194 12.32 2.12 6.74
C PHE A 194 11.44 0.86 6.61
N HIS A 195 10.68 0.56 7.66
CA HIS A 195 9.84 -0.64 7.72
C HIS A 195 8.35 -0.32 7.73
N ALA A 196 7.58 -1.18 7.07
CA ALA A 196 6.12 -1.09 7.01
C ALA A 196 5.50 -2.20 7.85
N PHE A 197 4.41 -1.85 8.54
CA PHE A 197 3.61 -2.71 9.40
C PHE A 197 2.15 -2.67 8.96
N ILE A 198 1.38 -3.67 9.36
CA ILE A 198 -0.06 -3.73 9.13
C ILE A 198 -0.76 -3.33 10.43
N VAL A 199 -1.72 -2.41 10.36
CA VAL A 199 -2.62 -2.13 11.48
C VAL A 199 -3.79 -3.10 11.35
N SER A 200 -3.76 -4.16 12.15
CA SER A 200 -4.69 -5.30 12.02
C SER A 200 -6.00 -5.09 12.76
N ASP A 201 -6.00 -4.33 13.86
CA ASP A 201 -7.21 -3.94 14.58
C ASP A 201 -7.03 -2.61 15.34
N LEU A 202 -8.15 -1.99 15.71
CA LEU A 202 -8.22 -0.86 16.63
C LEU A 202 -9.34 -1.09 17.65
N ARG A 203 -9.06 -0.76 18.92
CA ARG A 203 -9.97 -0.92 20.05
C ARG A 203 -9.97 0.31 20.92
N GLU A 204 -11.15 0.87 21.14
CA GLU A 204 -11.37 1.90 22.14
C GLU A 204 -11.85 1.23 23.44
N LEU A 205 -11.13 1.48 24.53
CA LEU A 205 -11.36 0.93 25.85
C LEU A 205 -11.64 2.05 26.85
N GLN A 206 -12.39 1.73 27.90
CA GLN A 206 -12.62 2.62 29.02
C GLN A 206 -11.61 2.31 30.13
N GLY A 207 -10.70 3.24 30.40
CA GLY A 207 -9.76 3.14 31.50
C GLY A 207 -10.45 3.20 32.86
N ARG A 208 -9.83 2.61 33.89
CA ARG A 208 -10.34 2.55 35.27
C ARG A 208 -10.56 3.93 35.89
N ALA A 209 -9.82 4.95 35.46
CA ALA A 209 -10.00 6.33 35.93
C ALA A 209 -10.98 7.14 35.07
N GLY A 210 -11.70 6.50 34.15
CA GLY A 210 -12.73 7.13 33.33
C GLY A 210 -12.23 7.75 32.01
N GLN A 211 -10.95 7.57 31.67
CA GLN A 211 -10.39 8.02 30.39
C GLN A 211 -10.72 7.05 29.25
N SER A 212 -10.89 7.55 28.02
CA SER A 212 -10.96 6.72 26.81
C SER A 212 -9.54 6.44 26.31
N LEU A 213 -9.22 5.17 26.10
CA LEU A 213 -7.93 4.68 25.62
C LEU A 213 -8.11 4.05 24.24
N LEU A 214 -7.36 4.52 23.24
CA LEU A 214 -7.37 3.93 21.90
C LEU A 214 -6.11 3.08 21.71
N LEU A 215 -6.32 1.76 21.57
CA LEU A 215 -5.28 0.79 21.28
C LEU A 215 -5.32 0.37 19.81
N LEU A 216 -4.15 0.28 19.19
CA LEU A 216 -3.94 -0.20 17.84
C LEU A 216 -3.17 -1.52 17.90
N ARG A 217 -3.68 -2.57 17.25
CA ARG A 217 -2.96 -3.82 17.07
C ARG A 217 -2.16 -3.72 15.79
N ILE A 218 -0.85 -3.90 15.92
CA ILE A 218 0.12 -3.78 14.83
C ILE A 218 0.76 -5.13 14.60
N GLN A 219 0.81 -5.56 13.34
CA GLN A 219 1.47 -6.76 12.90
C GLN A 219 2.78 -6.40 12.19
N ASN A 220 3.88 -6.97 12.65
CA ASN A 220 5.17 -6.93 11.97
C ASN A 220 5.30 -8.09 10.97
N PRO A 221 5.40 -7.83 9.65
CA PRO A 221 5.55 -8.87 8.64
C PRO A 221 6.79 -9.77 8.82
N TRP A 222 7.82 -9.35 9.56
CA TRP A 222 8.95 -10.21 9.93
C TRP A 222 8.60 -11.30 10.94
N GLY A 223 7.44 -11.23 11.59
CA GLY A 223 7.03 -12.14 12.67
C GLY A 223 7.82 -11.95 13.97
N ARG A 224 8.63 -10.89 14.10
CA ARG A 224 9.41 -10.63 15.31
C ARG A 224 8.56 -9.87 16.32
N ARG A 225 8.50 -10.38 17.56
CA ARG A 225 7.99 -9.63 18.72
C ARG A 225 9.03 -8.61 19.15
N CYS A 226 9.03 -7.45 18.51
CA CYS A 226 10.01 -6.38 18.71
C CYS A 226 9.48 -5.21 19.57
N TRP A 227 8.24 -5.29 20.07
CA TRP A 227 7.67 -4.22 20.87
C TRP A 227 7.87 -4.44 22.36
N GLN A 228 8.49 -3.47 23.02
CA GLN A 228 8.76 -3.49 24.47
C GLN A 228 7.98 -2.39 25.22
N GLY A 229 6.85 -1.95 24.65
CA GLY A 229 6.00 -0.91 25.24
C GLY A 229 5.12 -1.39 26.42
N PRO A 230 4.32 -0.47 26.99
CA PRO A 230 3.53 -0.71 28.20
C PRO A 230 2.39 -1.72 28.01
N TRP A 231 1.97 -1.97 26.76
CA TRP A 231 0.88 -2.89 26.40
C TRP A 231 1.35 -4.29 25.96
N ARG A 232 2.58 -4.68 26.32
CA ARG A 232 3.07 -6.06 26.17
C ARG A 232 2.52 -6.97 27.26
N GLU A 233 2.66 -8.28 27.12
CA GLU A 233 2.33 -9.24 28.18
C GLU A 233 3.07 -8.90 29.49
N GLY A 234 2.31 -8.69 30.59
CA GLY A 234 2.84 -8.25 31.88
C GLY A 234 3.30 -6.78 31.94
N GLY A 235 2.97 -5.97 30.93
CA GLY A 235 3.27 -4.54 30.89
C GLY A 235 2.37 -3.69 31.80
N GLU A 236 2.85 -2.51 32.19
CA GLU A 236 2.16 -1.62 33.13
C GLU A 236 0.87 -0.98 32.55
N GLY A 237 0.75 -0.91 31.21
CA GLY A 237 -0.42 -0.36 30.54
C GLY A 237 -1.71 -1.10 30.88
N TRP A 238 -1.65 -2.42 31.05
CA TRP A 238 -2.80 -3.25 31.38
C TRP A 238 -3.41 -2.95 32.75
N SER A 239 -2.64 -2.38 33.68
CA SER A 239 -3.15 -1.95 34.99
C SER A 239 -4.23 -0.86 34.87
N GLN A 240 -4.28 -0.15 33.73
CA GLN A 240 -5.24 0.91 33.45
C GLN A 240 -6.62 0.40 33.01
N VAL A 241 -6.75 -0.86 32.60
CA VAL A 241 -7.99 -1.45 32.06
C VAL A 241 -8.48 -2.62 32.91
N ALA A 242 -9.67 -3.14 32.64
CA ALA A 242 -10.17 -4.29 33.39
C ALA A 242 -9.34 -5.55 33.07
N PRO A 243 -9.15 -6.49 34.02
CA PRO A 243 -8.37 -7.70 33.75
C PRO A 243 -9.02 -8.60 32.68
N ALA A 244 -10.34 -8.46 32.49
CA ALA A 244 -11.06 -9.13 31.41
C ALA A 244 -10.61 -8.61 30.03
N ASP A 245 -10.47 -7.30 29.86
CA ASP A 245 -9.99 -6.68 28.62
C ASP A 245 -8.53 -7.09 28.33
N GLU A 246 -7.66 -7.08 29.35
CA GLU A 246 -6.28 -7.57 29.21
C GLU A 246 -6.23 -9.01 28.70
N SER A 247 -6.96 -9.92 29.37
CA SER A 247 -6.98 -11.33 28.98
C SER A 247 -7.55 -11.52 27.58
N GLU A 248 -8.59 -10.76 27.21
CA GLU A 248 -9.19 -10.83 25.88
C GLU A 248 -8.19 -10.36 24.81
N LEU A 249 -7.65 -9.14 24.95
CA LEU A 249 -6.80 -8.53 23.92
C LEU A 249 -5.46 -9.28 23.76
N LEU A 250 -4.88 -9.81 24.84
CA LEU A 250 -3.67 -10.63 24.76
C LEU A 250 -3.93 -11.98 24.10
N SER A 251 -5.09 -12.59 24.33
CA SER A 251 -5.45 -13.88 23.70
C SER A 251 -5.60 -13.80 22.18
N GLN A 252 -5.85 -12.60 21.65
CA GLN A 252 -6.02 -12.35 20.22
C GLN A 252 -4.69 -12.14 19.46
N LEU A 253 -3.57 -11.96 20.18
CA LEU A 253 -2.27 -11.66 19.56
C LEU A 253 -1.66 -12.89 18.89
N GLN A 254 -1.20 -12.71 17.66
CA GLN A 254 -0.45 -13.72 16.93
C GLN A 254 1.07 -13.45 16.95
N GLU A 255 1.84 -14.28 16.26
CA GLU A 255 3.29 -14.12 16.16
C GLU A 255 3.63 -12.81 15.42
N GLY A 256 4.41 -11.93 16.06
CA GLY A 256 4.79 -10.63 15.49
C GLY A 256 3.73 -9.54 15.65
N GLU A 257 2.60 -9.80 16.31
CA GLU A 257 1.61 -8.78 16.67
C GLU A 257 1.85 -8.20 18.07
N PHE A 258 1.48 -6.94 18.24
CA PHE A 258 1.54 -6.22 19.51
C PHE A 258 0.51 -5.08 19.55
N TRP A 259 0.11 -4.68 20.75
CA TRP A 259 -0.74 -3.52 20.98
C TRP A 259 0.10 -2.28 21.28
N VAL A 260 -0.33 -1.13 20.76
CA VAL A 260 0.23 0.19 21.09
C VAL A 260 -0.91 1.17 21.36
N GLU A 261 -0.68 2.13 22.23
CA GLU A 261 -1.64 3.22 22.48
C GLU A 261 -1.49 4.35 21.46
N GLU A 262 -2.54 5.13 21.23
CA GLU A 262 -2.55 6.28 20.31
C GLU A 262 -1.35 7.22 20.51
N GLU A 263 -1.02 7.60 21.75
CA GLU A 263 0.10 8.51 22.03
C GLU A 263 1.45 7.90 21.67
N GLU A 264 1.63 6.62 21.98
CA GLU A 264 2.83 5.86 21.62
C GLU A 264 2.93 5.70 20.10
N PHE A 265 1.81 5.39 19.44
CA PHE A 265 1.73 5.26 17.99
C PHE A 265 2.13 6.55 17.27
N LEU A 266 1.59 7.69 17.68
CA LEU A 266 1.91 9.00 17.11
C LEU A 266 3.36 9.42 17.37
N ARG A 267 4.00 8.85 18.40
CA ARG A 267 5.40 9.13 18.74
C ARG A 267 6.37 8.27 17.93
N GLU A 268 6.09 6.99 17.78
CA GLU A 268 7.02 6.01 17.22
C GLU A 268 6.87 5.80 15.71
N PHE A 269 5.69 6.04 15.14
CA PHE A 269 5.44 5.89 13.70
C PHE A 269 5.41 7.24 12.98
N ASP A 270 5.75 7.26 11.69
CA ASP A 270 5.84 8.49 10.89
C ASP A 270 4.62 8.70 9.98
N GLU A 271 4.08 7.62 9.42
CA GLU A 271 3.03 7.67 8.39
C GLU A 271 2.02 6.53 8.55
N VAL A 272 0.77 6.82 8.21
CA VAL A 272 -0.29 5.81 7.96
C VAL A 272 -0.67 5.82 6.49
N THR A 273 -0.74 4.65 5.87
CA THR A 273 -1.29 4.45 4.53
C THR A 273 -2.63 3.73 4.62
N VAL A 274 -3.67 4.28 4.00
CA VAL A 274 -5.02 3.70 3.94
C VAL A 274 -5.41 3.44 2.49
N GLY A 275 -5.78 2.20 2.18
CA GLY A 275 -6.38 1.85 0.89
C GLY A 275 -7.87 2.19 0.85
N PHE A 276 -8.36 2.75 -0.25
CA PHE A 276 -9.78 3.02 -0.43
C PHE A 276 -10.55 1.70 -0.50
N PRO A 277 -11.67 1.57 0.24
CA PRO A 277 -12.51 0.39 0.16
C PRO A 277 -13.16 0.29 -1.23
N ILE A 278 -13.35 -0.94 -1.67
CA ILE A 278 -14.06 -1.26 -2.92
C ILE A 278 -15.34 -1.99 -2.54
N THR A 279 -16.47 -1.42 -2.94
CA THR A 279 -17.80 -2.01 -2.76
C THR A 279 -17.93 -3.32 -3.53
N GLU A 280 -18.91 -4.16 -3.17
CA GLU A 280 -19.21 -5.41 -3.88
C GLU A 280 -19.49 -5.18 -5.37
N ALA A 281 -20.09 -4.03 -5.71
CA ALA A 281 -20.34 -3.62 -7.10
C ALA A 281 -19.07 -3.16 -7.85
N GLY A 282 -17.90 -3.15 -7.20
CA GLY A 282 -16.62 -2.79 -7.80
C GLY A 282 -16.32 -1.29 -7.81
N TYR A 283 -17.16 -0.45 -7.21
CA TYR A 283 -16.89 0.98 -7.08
C TYR A 283 -15.99 1.27 -5.88
N LEU A 284 -15.08 2.24 -6.03
CA LEU A 284 -14.36 2.83 -4.90
C LEU A 284 -15.34 3.52 -3.96
N GLN A 285 -15.03 3.54 -2.68
CA GLN A 285 -15.82 4.22 -1.66
C GLN A 285 -14.95 5.27 -0.95
N SER A 286 -15.53 6.45 -0.71
CA SER A 286 -14.83 7.56 -0.04
C SER A 286 -14.44 7.18 1.39
N LEU A 287 -13.20 7.50 1.78
CA LEU A 287 -12.73 7.34 3.16
C LEU A 287 -13.43 8.30 4.15
N TYR A 288 -14.11 9.34 3.64
CA TYR A 288 -14.65 10.43 4.45
C TYR A 288 -16.18 10.38 4.52
N SER A 289 -16.84 10.40 3.36
CA SER A 289 -18.31 10.37 3.29
C SER A 289 -18.92 8.98 3.23
N GLU A 290 -18.10 7.95 3.04
CA GLU A 290 -18.52 6.57 2.81
C GLU A 290 -19.41 6.38 1.56
N LYS A 291 -19.51 7.41 0.70
CA LYS A 291 -20.27 7.31 -0.53
C LYS A 291 -19.47 6.56 -1.59
N ALA A 292 -20.17 5.76 -2.39
CA ALA A 292 -19.60 5.14 -3.57
C ALA A 292 -19.22 6.20 -4.61
N LEU A 293 -18.00 6.12 -5.11
CA LEU A 293 -17.46 6.92 -6.21
C LEU A 293 -17.82 6.21 -7.52
N CYS A 294 -19.07 6.41 -7.96
CA CYS A 294 -19.67 5.71 -9.10
C CYS A 294 -19.18 6.17 -10.48
N HIS A 295 -18.39 7.24 -10.53
CA HIS A 295 -17.86 7.80 -11.77
C HIS A 295 -16.34 7.85 -11.72
N THR A 296 -15.71 7.09 -12.62
CA THR A 296 -14.27 7.07 -12.81
C THR A 296 -13.96 7.43 -14.26
N GLN A 297 -13.02 8.34 -14.47
CA GLN A 297 -12.55 8.71 -15.80
C GLN A 297 -11.03 8.71 -15.84
N GLU A 298 -10.49 7.95 -16.76
CA GLU A 298 -9.05 7.92 -17.04
C GLU A 298 -8.72 8.87 -18.18
N LEU A 299 -7.72 9.72 -17.96
CA LEU A 299 -7.31 10.75 -18.90
C LEU A 299 -5.83 10.53 -19.25
N PRO A 300 -5.53 9.87 -20.38
CA PRO A 300 -4.15 9.68 -20.79
C PRO A 300 -3.52 11.02 -21.20
N GLY A 301 -2.24 11.18 -20.89
CA GLY A 301 -1.47 12.38 -21.23
C GLY A 301 0.02 12.09 -21.28
N ALA A 302 0.77 13.02 -21.87
CA ALA A 302 2.22 12.93 -21.94
C ALA A 302 2.86 14.32 -21.91
N TRP A 303 4.00 14.43 -21.22
CA TRP A 303 4.88 15.59 -21.27
C TRP A 303 5.98 15.36 -22.31
N VAL A 304 5.87 16.06 -23.43
CA VAL A 304 6.78 15.97 -24.56
C VAL A 304 7.66 17.21 -24.59
N LYS A 305 8.99 17.01 -24.61
CA LYS A 305 9.98 18.09 -24.65
C LYS A 305 9.73 18.99 -25.86
N GLY A 306 9.67 20.31 -25.64
CA GLY A 306 9.42 21.31 -26.68
C GLY A 306 7.97 21.45 -27.13
N GLN A 307 7.03 20.68 -26.55
CA GLN A 307 5.61 20.77 -26.90
C GLN A 307 4.75 20.99 -25.64
N SER A 308 4.73 20.02 -24.73
CA SER A 308 3.83 20.00 -23.57
C SER A 308 4.52 19.88 -22.22
N ALA A 309 5.85 19.69 -22.19
CA ALA A 309 6.65 19.63 -20.96
C ALA A 309 6.92 21.04 -20.40
N GLY A 310 5.88 21.70 -19.89
CA GLY A 310 5.92 23.11 -19.49
C GLY A 310 6.57 23.42 -18.15
N GLY A 311 6.81 22.41 -17.31
CA GLY A 311 7.28 22.59 -15.93
C GLY A 311 6.15 22.95 -14.96
N CYS A 312 6.50 23.38 -13.75
CA CYS A 312 5.55 23.80 -12.73
C CYS A 312 5.13 25.27 -12.91
N ARG A 313 4.26 25.79 -12.04
CA ARG A 313 3.75 27.17 -12.12
C ARG A 313 4.84 28.25 -12.14
N ASN A 314 6.02 27.94 -11.64
CA ASN A 314 7.16 28.87 -11.62
C ASN A 314 7.90 28.95 -12.97
N ASN A 315 7.52 28.13 -13.95
CA ASN A 315 8.11 28.11 -15.28
C ASN A 315 7.21 28.85 -16.28
N SER A 316 7.81 29.64 -17.18
CA SER A 316 7.08 30.32 -18.27
C SER A 316 6.38 29.35 -19.23
N GLY A 317 6.89 28.12 -19.34
CA GLY A 317 6.29 27.04 -20.12
C GLY A 317 5.01 26.44 -19.50
N PHE A 318 4.66 26.77 -18.25
CA PHE A 318 3.53 26.15 -17.53
C PHE A 318 2.21 26.07 -18.33
N PRO A 319 1.80 27.10 -19.09
CA PRO A 319 0.57 27.05 -19.87
C PRO A 319 0.57 25.99 -20.99
N SER A 320 1.73 25.45 -21.40
CA SER A 320 1.83 24.40 -22.42
C SER A 320 1.50 23.00 -21.91
N ASN A 321 1.43 22.81 -20.58
CA ASN A 321 1.05 21.52 -20.01
C ASN A 321 -0.35 21.06 -20.49
N PRO A 322 -0.59 19.74 -20.57
CA PRO A 322 -1.92 19.19 -20.81
C PRO A 322 -2.95 19.75 -19.81
N LYS A 323 -4.14 20.08 -20.32
CA LYS A 323 -5.24 20.65 -19.53
C LYS A 323 -6.48 19.81 -19.75
N PHE A 324 -7.17 19.51 -18.66
CA PHE A 324 -8.38 18.71 -18.66
C PHE A 324 -9.50 19.49 -18.01
N TRP A 325 -10.71 19.37 -18.56
CA TRP A 325 -11.90 20.03 -18.03
C TRP A 325 -12.61 19.08 -17.07
N LEU A 326 -12.75 19.51 -15.81
CA LEU A 326 -13.61 18.86 -14.84
C LEU A 326 -14.90 19.65 -14.72
N ARG A 327 -16.04 19.00 -14.97
CA ARG A 327 -17.37 19.57 -14.74
C ARG A 327 -18.05 18.79 -13.63
N VAL A 328 -18.37 19.49 -12.54
CA VAL A 328 -19.17 18.95 -11.44
C VAL A 328 -20.54 19.61 -11.51
N SER A 329 -21.58 18.82 -11.83
CA SER A 329 -22.94 19.34 -12.07
C SER A 329 -23.75 19.50 -10.78
N GLU A 330 -23.39 18.77 -9.74
CA GLU A 330 -24.04 18.71 -8.44
C GLU A 330 -22.96 18.69 -7.33
N PRO A 331 -23.28 19.02 -6.07
CA PRO A 331 -22.30 18.94 -4.99
C PRO A 331 -21.79 17.50 -4.80
N SER A 332 -20.54 17.24 -5.19
CA SER A 332 -19.92 15.91 -5.16
C SER A 332 -18.51 15.96 -4.60
N GLU A 333 -18.06 14.82 -4.07
CA GLU A 333 -16.64 14.58 -3.78
C GLU A 333 -15.92 14.16 -5.06
N VAL A 334 -14.71 14.71 -5.27
CA VAL A 334 -13.89 14.37 -6.44
C VAL A 334 -12.48 14.07 -5.96
N PHE A 335 -12.03 12.85 -6.28
CA PHE A 335 -10.64 12.43 -6.07
C PHE A 335 -9.90 12.47 -7.41
N VAL A 336 -8.70 13.06 -7.42
CA VAL A 336 -7.86 13.17 -8.60
C VAL A 336 -6.49 12.59 -8.28
N ALA A 337 -6.12 11.52 -8.98
CA ALA A 337 -4.80 10.92 -8.91
C ALA A 337 -4.05 11.14 -10.21
N VAL A 338 -2.75 11.45 -10.12
CA VAL A 338 -1.85 11.55 -11.27
C VAL A 338 -0.81 10.45 -11.15
N LEU A 339 -0.83 9.53 -12.10
CA LEU A 339 0.12 8.43 -12.17
C LEU A 339 1.11 8.69 -13.29
N GLN A 340 2.40 8.47 -13.01
CA GLN A 340 3.45 8.60 -14.01
C GLN A 340 3.96 7.22 -14.41
N ARG A 341 4.01 6.97 -15.72
CA ARG A 341 4.62 5.76 -16.27
C ARG A 341 6.13 6.00 -16.43
N PRO A 342 7.00 5.20 -15.81
CA PRO A 342 8.43 5.34 -16.04
C PRO A 342 8.73 5.03 -17.50
N ARG A 343 9.74 5.69 -18.07
CA ARG A 343 10.22 5.33 -19.39
C ARG A 343 10.96 4.01 -19.26
N VAL A 344 10.37 2.92 -19.74
CA VAL A 344 11.10 1.65 -19.90
C VAL A 344 12.30 1.95 -20.81
N ARG A 345 13.49 2.11 -20.22
CA ARG A 345 14.71 1.99 -21.00
C ARG A 345 14.70 0.55 -21.46
N ALA A 346 14.56 0.34 -22.77
CA ALA A 346 14.83 -0.94 -23.37
C ALA A 346 16.30 -1.29 -23.10
N THR A 347 16.60 -1.86 -21.94
CA THR A 347 17.85 -2.57 -21.70
C THR A 347 17.73 -3.83 -22.56
N GLY A 348 18.25 -3.70 -23.79
CA GLY A 348 18.34 -4.79 -24.72
C GLY A 348 19.04 -5.99 -24.09
N ARG A 349 18.65 -7.18 -24.55
CA ARG A 349 19.40 -8.44 -24.43
C ARG A 349 20.91 -8.20 -24.33
N ALA A 350 21.46 -8.27 -23.12
CA ALA A 350 22.85 -8.64 -22.87
C ALA A 350 23.07 -8.82 -21.38
N GLY A 351 22.99 -10.07 -20.92
CA GLY A 351 23.70 -10.47 -19.72
C GLY A 351 25.19 -10.21 -19.94
N ARG A 352 25.73 -9.19 -19.29
CA ARG A 352 27.14 -9.13 -18.89
C ARG A 352 27.19 -8.52 -17.50
N ALA A 353 27.26 -9.40 -16.51
CA ALA A 353 27.84 -9.10 -15.22
C ALA A 353 29.21 -8.45 -15.46
N ARG A 354 29.30 -7.14 -15.25
CA ARG A 354 30.59 -6.47 -15.13
C ARG A 354 31.04 -6.71 -13.71
N ALA A 355 31.95 -7.68 -13.54
CA ALA A 355 32.72 -7.85 -12.34
C ALA A 355 33.39 -6.51 -12.00
N LEU A 356 32.95 -5.88 -10.91
CA LEU A 356 33.65 -4.76 -10.28
C LEU A 356 34.85 -5.34 -9.55
N ALA A 357 36.00 -5.33 -10.23
CA ALA A 357 37.29 -5.46 -9.60
C ALA A 357 37.52 -4.25 -8.68
N ARG A 358 37.73 -4.56 -7.40
CA ARG A 358 38.46 -3.83 -6.35
C ARG A 358 38.63 -2.30 -6.49
N GLY A 359 38.14 -1.61 -5.47
CA GLY A 359 38.75 -0.37 -4.95
C GLY A 359 37.74 0.77 -4.83
N GLU A 360 37.61 1.28 -3.60
CA GLU A 360 36.83 2.47 -3.20
C GLU A 360 35.32 2.24 -2.96
N CYS A 361 35.03 1.89 -1.70
CA CYS A 361 33.70 1.83 -1.11
C CYS A 361 33.19 3.26 -0.88
N ALA A 362 32.52 3.84 -1.87
CA ALA A 362 31.58 4.94 -1.63
C ALA A 362 30.19 4.29 -1.44
N VAL A 363 29.75 4.22 -0.18
CA VAL A 363 28.41 3.75 0.20
C VAL A 363 27.39 4.70 -0.44
N ARG A 364 26.78 4.27 -1.56
CA ARG A 364 25.58 4.90 -2.10
C ARG A 364 24.38 4.43 -1.28
N SER A 365 23.58 5.37 -0.80
CA SER A 365 22.37 5.08 -0.03
C SER A 365 21.40 4.19 -0.85
N PRO A 366 20.79 3.13 -0.29
CA PRO A 366 20.10 2.09 -1.08
C PRO A 366 18.67 2.42 -1.54
N ALA A 367 18.19 3.67 -1.36
CA ALA A 367 16.78 4.01 -1.47
C ALA A 367 16.26 4.28 -2.91
N SER A 368 17.06 4.08 -3.96
CA SER A 368 16.83 4.81 -5.22
C SER A 368 16.60 4.01 -6.51
N PHE A 369 16.51 2.67 -6.50
CA PHE A 369 16.43 1.95 -7.79
C PHE A 369 15.08 2.11 -8.52
N LEU A 370 13.94 2.18 -7.80
CA LEU A 370 12.66 2.56 -8.41
C LEU A 370 12.53 4.08 -8.57
N SER A 371 13.12 4.87 -7.64
CA SER A 371 12.99 6.34 -7.62
C SER A 371 13.81 7.08 -8.68
N GLU A 372 14.85 6.48 -9.26
CA GLU A 372 15.79 7.20 -10.14
C GLU A 372 15.19 7.62 -11.50
N ASP A 373 14.10 6.98 -11.95
CA ASP A 373 13.48 7.26 -13.24
C ASP A 373 12.17 8.06 -13.16
N TYR A 374 11.69 8.38 -11.96
CA TYR A 374 10.48 9.17 -11.75
C TYR A 374 10.75 10.66 -11.69
N GLN A 375 9.82 11.45 -12.23
CA GLN A 375 9.89 12.91 -12.21
C GLN A 375 9.02 13.46 -11.09
N ALA A 376 9.38 14.64 -10.56
CA ALA A 376 8.48 15.37 -9.67
C ALA A 376 7.23 15.79 -10.47
N VAL A 377 6.08 15.21 -10.11
CA VAL A 377 4.79 15.51 -10.75
C VAL A 377 3.87 16.21 -9.74
N GLY A 378 3.03 17.09 -10.26
CA GLY A 378 2.03 17.81 -9.48
C GLY A 378 0.88 18.24 -10.37
N LEU A 379 -0.28 18.46 -9.75
CA LEU A 379 -1.48 18.92 -10.44
C LEU A 379 -1.94 20.25 -9.87
N HIS A 380 -2.59 21.06 -10.72
CA HIS A 380 -3.23 22.30 -10.30
C HIS A 380 -4.68 22.29 -10.79
N ILE A 381 -5.61 22.48 -9.87
CA ILE A 381 -7.03 22.60 -10.17
C ILE A 381 -7.42 24.08 -10.08
N TRP A 382 -8.12 24.54 -11.11
CA TRP A 382 -8.58 25.92 -11.21
C TRP A 382 -10.08 25.94 -11.43
N LYS A 383 -10.78 26.77 -10.66
CA LYS A 383 -12.17 27.07 -10.93
C LYS A 383 -12.25 27.99 -12.13
N VAL A 384 -12.90 27.54 -13.19
CA VAL A 384 -13.14 28.39 -14.36
C VAL A 384 -14.32 29.28 -14.08
N GLU A 385 -14.07 30.59 -14.01
CA GLU A 385 -15.12 31.59 -13.88
C GLU A 385 -15.86 31.73 -15.20
N LYS A 386 -17.20 31.60 -15.18
CA LYS A 386 -18.01 32.02 -16.32
C LYS A 386 -17.90 33.54 -16.44
N ARG A 387 -17.17 34.03 -17.45
CA ARG A 387 -17.28 35.44 -17.85
C ARG A 387 -18.73 35.70 -18.25
N ARG A 388 -19.45 36.50 -17.48
CA ARG A 388 -20.72 37.10 -17.92
C ARG A 388 -20.36 38.14 -19.00
N GLY A 389 -20.43 37.76 -20.27
CA GLY A 389 -20.19 38.63 -21.41
C GLY A 389 -21.04 38.18 -22.60
N SER A 390 -21.81 39.12 -23.14
CA SER A 390 -22.90 39.03 -24.12
C SER A 390 -22.58 38.19 -25.38
N PRO A 391 -23.61 37.64 -26.08
CA PRO A 391 -23.39 37.01 -27.38
C PRO A 391 -22.85 38.05 -28.38
N PRO A 392 -21.94 37.67 -29.30
CA PRO A 392 -21.52 38.58 -30.35
C PRO A 392 -22.72 38.88 -31.25
N ARG A 393 -23.07 40.17 -31.39
CA ARG A 393 -23.89 40.64 -32.50
C ARG A 393 -23.10 40.38 -33.78
N GLY A 394 -23.41 39.29 -34.47
CA GLY A 394 -22.95 39.08 -35.84
C GLY A 394 -23.58 40.13 -36.76
N PRO A 395 -22.84 40.69 -37.74
CA PRO A 395 -23.47 41.43 -38.82
C PRO A 395 -24.28 40.47 -39.70
N SER A 396 -25.51 40.87 -40.03
CA SER A 396 -26.43 40.15 -40.92
C SER A 396 -25.84 39.99 -42.34
N PRO A 397 -26.14 38.90 -43.06
CA PRO A 397 -25.66 38.69 -44.43
C PRO A 397 -26.56 39.38 -45.47
N PRO A 398 -26.05 39.72 -46.67
CA PRO A 398 -26.85 39.70 -47.89
C PRO A 398 -27.07 38.28 -48.41
#